data_AF-A0A242CDP8-F1
#
_entry.id   AF-A0A242CDP8-F1
#
_cell.length_a   1.000
_cell.length_b   1.000
_cell.length_c   1.000
_cell.angle_alpha   90.00
_cell.angle_beta   90.00
_cell.angle_gamma   90.00
#
_symmetry.space_group_name_H-M   'P 1'
#
loop_
_entity.id
_entity.type
_entity.pdbx_description
1 polymer ?
#
loop_
_entity_poly.entity_id
_entity_poly.type
_entity_poly.pdbx_seq_one_letter_code
_entity_poly.pdbx_strand_id
1 'polypeptide(L)'
;MNITFSQAITKENWTNFNKKYYNYKFKKRKRLLFTLGVLSVLFLLFSLFNIWRIFQQPVNMFFEINLHNLLLYCPIYFWASMIFLLLAIEFFVLYRFQLDFMMKRFLRNPKNASIFIDRHYTITDETIEITSEFTSSVYAWPSFIEVVETDVAIGLFINSSTVLLILKQNLMSYQLEQLQSAIYKHLSAHYIYLD
;
A
#
# COMPACT_ATOMS: atom_id res chain seq x y z
N MET A 1 17.65 15.09 26.37
CA MET A 1 16.20 14.88 26.25
C MET A 1 15.82 13.58 26.95
N ASN A 2 14.67 13.53 27.63
CA ASN A 2 14.11 12.28 28.17
C ASN A 2 12.58 12.34 28.08
N ILE A 3 11.99 11.58 27.15
CA ILE A 3 10.55 11.50 26.94
C ILE A 3 10.07 10.10 27.32
N THR A 4 9.12 10.02 28.25
CA THR A 4 8.52 8.76 28.69
C THR A 4 7.02 8.78 28.48
N PHE A 5 6.47 7.75 27.84
CA PHE A 5 5.03 7.59 27.64
C PHE A 5 4.66 6.13 27.39
N SER A 6 3.39 5.79 27.57
CA SER A 6 2.85 4.48 27.19
C SER A 6 1.87 4.60 26.04
N GLN A 7 1.83 3.60 25.17
CA GLN A 7 0.82 3.50 24.13
C GLN A 7 0.51 2.05 23.76
N ALA A 8 -0.76 1.81 23.49
CA ALA A 8 -1.25 0.62 22.82
C ALA A 8 -1.67 0.99 21.40
N ILE A 9 -0.99 0.40 20.40
CA ILE A 9 -1.36 0.59 19.00
C ILE A 9 -2.63 -0.21 18.73
N THR A 10 -3.68 0.44 18.25
CA THR A 10 -4.90 -0.26 17.81
C THR A 10 -4.76 -0.74 16.37
N LYS A 11 -5.54 -1.76 15.99
CA LYS A 11 -5.63 -2.23 14.60
C LYS A 11 -6.05 -1.13 13.64
N GLU A 12 -6.91 -0.21 14.11
CA GLU A 12 -7.37 0.94 13.33
C GLU A 12 -6.24 1.94 13.06
N ASN A 13 -5.51 2.34 14.10
CA ASN A 13 -4.39 3.29 13.97
C ASN A 13 -3.31 2.73 13.05
N TRP A 14 -2.96 1.45 13.25
CA TRP A 14 -2.04 0.73 12.36
C TRP A 14 -2.55 0.72 10.93
N THR A 15 -3.85 0.50 10.74
CA THR A 15 -4.44 0.41 9.41
C THR A 15 -4.44 1.76 8.69
N ASN A 16 -4.79 2.82 9.40
CA ASN A 16 -4.87 4.16 8.82
C ASN A 16 -3.47 4.67 8.43
N PHE A 17 -2.48 4.49 9.29
CA PHE A 17 -1.09 4.85 8.98
C PHE A 17 -0.56 4.08 7.77
N ASN A 18 -0.70 2.75 7.75
CA ASN A 18 -0.23 1.94 6.64
C ASN A 18 -0.96 2.25 5.32
N LYS A 19 -2.23 2.65 5.36
CA LYS A 19 -2.95 3.11 4.17
C LYS A 19 -2.36 4.39 3.61
N LYS A 20 -2.11 5.40 4.44
CA LYS A 20 -1.43 6.65 4.03
C LYS A 20 -0.05 6.36 3.46
N TYR A 21 0.78 5.62 4.20
CA TYR A 21 2.13 5.26 3.77
C TYR A 21 2.17 4.46 2.46
N TYR A 22 1.30 3.46 2.30
CA TYR A 22 1.23 2.66 1.07
C TYR A 22 0.83 3.51 -0.14
N ASN A 23 -0.15 4.40 0.02
CA ASN A 23 -0.59 5.29 -1.04
C ASN A 23 0.53 6.22 -1.50
N TYR A 24 1.36 6.70 -0.57
CA TYR A 24 2.53 7.50 -0.87
C TYR A 24 3.62 6.67 -1.57
N LYS A 25 4.12 5.61 -0.91
CA LYS A 25 5.27 4.81 -1.37
C LYS A 25 5.01 4.13 -2.72
N PHE A 26 3.79 3.63 -2.93
CA PHE A 26 3.42 2.88 -4.12
C PHE A 26 2.57 3.68 -5.11
N LYS A 27 2.56 5.02 -5.02
CA LYS A 27 1.82 5.91 -5.95
C LYS A 27 2.13 5.61 -7.41
N LYS A 28 3.42 5.46 -7.77
CA LYS A 28 3.87 5.13 -9.13
C LYS A 28 3.35 3.76 -9.58
N ARG A 29 3.45 2.74 -8.74
CA ARG A 29 2.93 1.40 -9.02
C ARG A 29 1.42 1.41 -9.23
N LYS A 30 0.66 2.13 -8.39
CA LYS A 30 -0.80 2.28 -8.56
C LYS A 30 -1.15 2.93 -9.89
N ARG A 31 -0.46 4.01 -10.26
CA ARG A 31 -0.63 4.65 -11.57
C ARG A 31 -0.33 3.68 -12.71
N LEU A 32 0.77 2.92 -12.61
CA LEU A 32 1.15 1.92 -13.60
C LEU A 32 0.07 0.83 -13.76
N LEU A 33 -0.43 0.26 -12.65
CA LEU A 33 -1.52 -0.73 -12.70
C LEU A 33 -2.78 -0.16 -13.35
N PHE A 34 -3.15 1.08 -12.99
CA PHE A 34 -4.29 1.75 -13.60
C PHE A 34 -4.08 1.97 -15.11
N THR A 35 -2.91 2.47 -15.53
CA THR A 35 -2.61 2.68 -16.95
C THR A 35 -2.60 1.37 -17.74
N LEU A 36 -2.05 0.29 -17.19
CA LEU A 36 -2.07 -1.03 -17.82
C LEU A 36 -3.50 -1.58 -17.91
N GLY A 37 -4.32 -1.37 -16.89
CA GLY A 37 -5.75 -1.71 -16.92
C GLY A 37 -6.49 -0.96 -18.02
N VAL A 38 -6.30 0.36 -18.14
CA VAL A 38 -6.90 1.18 -19.20
C VAL A 38 -6.41 0.73 -20.59
N LEU A 39 -5.11 0.53 -20.77
CA LEU A 39 -4.57 0.03 -22.05
C LEU A 39 -5.16 -1.33 -22.42
N SER A 40 -5.32 -2.23 -21.46
CA SER A 40 -5.95 -3.54 -21.69
C SER A 40 -7.40 -3.38 -22.15
N VAL A 41 -8.17 -2.46 -21.55
CA VAL A 41 -9.53 -2.15 -22.00
C VAL A 41 -9.54 -1.57 -23.42
N LEU A 42 -8.59 -0.70 -23.78
CA LEU A 42 -8.50 -0.17 -25.14
C LEU A 42 -8.21 -1.27 -26.17
N PHE A 43 -7.31 -2.21 -25.86
CA PHE A 43 -7.03 -3.35 -26.74
C PHE A 43 -8.20 -4.34 -26.84
N LEU A 44 -8.95 -4.53 -25.74
CA LEU A 44 -10.21 -5.27 -25.75
C LEU A 44 -11.21 -4.62 -26.71
N LEU A 45 -11.45 -3.31 -26.57
CA LEU A 45 -12.37 -2.57 -27.45
C LEU A 45 -11.91 -2.59 -28.91
N PHE A 46 -10.61 -2.44 -29.17
CA PHE A 46 -10.05 -2.58 -30.50
C PHE A 46 -10.30 -3.98 -31.09
N SER A 47 -10.14 -5.04 -30.31
CA SER A 47 -10.38 -6.41 -30.75
C SER A 47 -11.87 -6.63 -31.06
N LEU A 48 -12.75 -6.18 -30.18
CA LEU A 48 -14.20 -6.25 -30.38
C LEU A 48 -14.65 -5.44 -31.62
N PHE A 49 -14.07 -4.26 -31.82
CA PHE A 49 -14.33 -3.44 -33.01
C PHE A 49 -13.91 -4.15 -34.30
N ASN A 50 -12.76 -4.82 -34.31
CA ASN A 50 -12.32 -5.59 -35.47
C ASN A 50 -13.21 -6.80 -35.75
N ILE A 51 -13.65 -7.52 -34.71
CA ILE A 51 -14.65 -8.59 -34.84
C ILE A 51 -15.92 -8.01 -35.49
N TRP A 52 -16.47 -6.94 -34.91
CA TRP A 52 -17.67 -6.30 -35.45
C TRP A 52 -17.50 -5.89 -36.91
N ARG A 53 -16.38 -5.24 -37.25
CA ARG A 53 -16.06 -4.83 -38.63
C ARG A 53 -16.03 -6.01 -39.61
N ILE A 54 -15.51 -7.17 -39.22
CA ILE A 54 -15.46 -8.37 -40.06
C ILE A 54 -16.87 -8.89 -40.37
N PHE A 55 -17.77 -8.90 -39.39
CA PHE A 55 -19.17 -9.34 -39.56
C PHE A 55 -20.06 -8.31 -40.27
N GLN A 56 -19.64 -7.05 -40.35
CA GLN A 56 -20.33 -6.02 -41.16
C GLN A 56 -19.96 -6.09 -42.65
N GLN A 57 -18.98 -6.92 -43.06
CA GLN A 57 -18.62 -7.05 -44.47
C GLN A 57 -19.73 -7.77 -45.26
N PRO A 58 -20.04 -7.36 -46.51
CA PRO A 58 -21.15 -7.92 -47.28
C PRO A 58 -21.09 -9.44 -47.46
N VAL A 59 -19.87 -9.98 -47.59
CA VAL A 59 -19.61 -11.43 -47.74
C VAL A 59 -20.00 -12.22 -46.49
N ASN A 60 -19.95 -11.57 -45.32
CA ASN A 60 -20.14 -12.21 -44.02
C ASN A 60 -21.45 -11.79 -43.32
N MET A 61 -22.20 -10.86 -43.90
CA MET A 61 -23.38 -10.24 -43.30
C MET A 61 -24.53 -11.23 -43.03
N PHE A 62 -24.51 -12.38 -43.71
CA PHE A 62 -25.47 -13.46 -43.54
C PHE A 62 -25.03 -14.56 -42.56
N PHE A 63 -23.80 -14.48 -42.02
CA PHE A 63 -23.37 -15.42 -40.99
C PHE A 63 -23.94 -15.03 -39.63
N GLU A 64 -24.52 -16.00 -38.93
CA GLU A 64 -24.90 -15.81 -37.53
C GLU A 64 -23.65 -15.61 -36.66
N ILE A 65 -23.71 -14.65 -35.73
CA ILE A 65 -22.64 -14.43 -34.75
C ILE A 65 -22.74 -15.55 -33.70
N ASN A 66 -22.02 -16.64 -33.92
CA ASN A 66 -21.90 -17.75 -32.98
C ASN A 66 -20.41 -18.08 -32.72
N LEU A 67 -20.14 -18.88 -31.68
CA LEU A 67 -18.77 -19.21 -31.27
C LEU A 67 -17.97 -19.87 -32.40
N HIS A 68 -18.60 -20.74 -33.18
CA HIS A 68 -17.94 -21.44 -34.29
C HIS A 68 -17.44 -20.43 -35.35
N ASN A 69 -18.31 -19.51 -35.76
CA ASN A 69 -17.97 -18.48 -36.75
C ASN A 69 -16.93 -17.48 -36.20
N LEU A 70 -16.99 -17.12 -34.92
CA LEU A 70 -15.98 -16.27 -34.28
C LEU A 70 -14.58 -16.92 -34.30
N LEU A 71 -14.51 -18.21 -34.01
CA LEU A 71 -13.24 -18.97 -34.00
C LEU A 71 -12.72 -19.26 -35.42
N LEU A 72 -13.60 -19.40 -36.40
CA LEU A 72 -13.22 -19.67 -37.79
C LEU A 72 -12.73 -18.40 -38.50
N TYR A 73 -13.48 -17.29 -38.40
CA TYR A 73 -13.25 -16.10 -39.22
C TYR A 73 -12.44 -15.00 -38.50
N CYS A 74 -12.42 -14.98 -37.17
CA CYS A 74 -11.66 -13.97 -36.42
C CYS A 74 -10.97 -14.53 -35.15
N PRO A 75 -10.26 -15.67 -35.23
CA PRO A 75 -9.67 -16.32 -34.05
C PRO A 75 -8.73 -15.41 -33.26
N ILE A 76 -7.87 -14.65 -33.95
CA ILE A 76 -6.89 -13.77 -33.31
C ILE A 76 -7.59 -12.70 -32.48
N TYR A 77 -8.59 -12.01 -33.05
CA TYR A 77 -9.30 -10.95 -32.34
C TYR A 77 -10.18 -11.50 -31.21
N PHE A 78 -10.76 -12.70 -31.38
CA PHE A 78 -11.50 -13.37 -30.32
C PHE A 78 -10.58 -13.69 -29.12
N TRP A 79 -9.47 -14.38 -29.34
CA TRP A 79 -8.54 -14.71 -28.27
C TRP A 79 -7.89 -13.48 -27.64
N ALA A 80 -7.54 -12.47 -28.44
CA ALA A 80 -7.04 -11.19 -27.94
C ALA A 80 -8.07 -10.53 -27.01
N SER A 81 -9.35 -10.51 -27.38
CA SER A 81 -10.41 -9.95 -26.53
C SER A 81 -10.50 -10.67 -25.18
N MET A 82 -10.40 -12.00 -25.16
CA MET A 82 -10.44 -12.77 -23.92
C MET A 82 -9.21 -12.48 -23.03
N ILE A 83 -8.01 -12.46 -23.61
CA ILE A 83 -6.77 -12.19 -22.87
C ILE A 83 -6.81 -10.79 -22.27
N PHE A 84 -7.17 -9.77 -23.06
CA PHE A 84 -7.20 -8.40 -22.59
C PHE A 84 -8.32 -8.14 -21.57
N LEU A 85 -9.43 -8.89 -21.64
CA LEU A 85 -10.45 -8.86 -20.59
C LEU A 85 -9.89 -9.39 -19.26
N LEU A 86 -9.22 -10.55 -19.28
CA LEU A 86 -8.62 -11.14 -18.08
C LEU A 86 -7.55 -10.21 -17.47
N LEU A 87 -6.68 -9.64 -18.30
CA LEU A 87 -5.65 -8.69 -17.86
C LEU A 87 -6.27 -7.41 -17.27
N ALA A 88 -7.31 -6.85 -17.91
CA ALA A 88 -8.00 -5.69 -17.38
C ALA A 88 -8.58 -5.98 -15.98
N ILE A 89 -9.28 -7.11 -15.82
CA ILE A 89 -9.83 -7.53 -14.53
C ILE A 89 -8.70 -7.68 -13.50
N GLU A 90 -7.62 -8.39 -13.82
CA GLU A 90 -6.49 -8.59 -12.92
C GLU A 90 -5.87 -7.26 -12.47
N PHE A 91 -5.58 -6.34 -13.40
CA PHE A 91 -5.00 -5.05 -13.07
C PHE A 91 -5.92 -4.19 -12.20
N PHE A 92 -7.23 -4.17 -12.47
CA PHE A 92 -8.19 -3.41 -11.65
C PHE A 92 -8.39 -4.04 -10.26
N VAL A 93 -8.40 -5.37 -10.15
CA VAL A 93 -8.47 -6.07 -8.86
C VAL A 93 -7.23 -5.77 -8.04
N LEU A 94 -6.02 -5.86 -8.62
CA LEU A 94 -4.78 -5.50 -7.95
C LEU A 94 -4.74 -4.02 -7.56
N TYR A 95 -5.16 -3.13 -8.46
CA TYR A 95 -5.25 -1.70 -8.19
C TYR A 95 -6.14 -1.39 -6.99
N ARG A 96 -7.30 -2.06 -6.88
CA ARG A 96 -8.31 -1.77 -5.86
C ARG A 96 -8.05 -2.47 -4.52
N PHE A 97 -7.72 -3.76 -4.54
CA PHE A 97 -7.82 -4.63 -3.35
C PHE A 97 -6.47 -5.09 -2.78
N GLN A 98 -5.35 -4.87 -3.47
CA GLN A 98 -4.06 -5.39 -3.04
C GLN A 98 -3.70 -4.96 -1.61
N LEU A 99 -3.93 -3.69 -1.28
CA LEU A 99 -3.64 -3.16 0.05
C LEU A 99 -4.51 -3.83 1.12
N ASP A 100 -5.83 -3.83 0.94
CA ASP A 100 -6.77 -4.39 1.91
C ASP A 100 -6.49 -5.88 2.16
N PHE A 101 -6.12 -6.64 1.13
CA PHE A 101 -5.75 -8.04 1.27
C PHE A 101 -4.47 -8.22 2.11
N MET A 102 -3.41 -7.45 1.80
CA MET A 102 -2.17 -7.49 2.57
C MET A 102 -2.38 -7.12 4.03
N MET A 103 -3.20 -6.09 4.30
CA MET A 103 -3.49 -5.64 5.65
C MET A 103 -4.32 -6.65 6.43
N LYS A 104 -5.37 -7.22 5.83
CA LYS A 104 -6.16 -8.29 6.44
C LYS A 104 -5.28 -9.50 6.77
N ARG A 105 -4.36 -9.87 5.86
CA ARG A 105 -3.42 -10.97 6.08
C ARG A 105 -2.46 -10.66 7.24
N PHE A 106 -1.94 -9.43 7.33
CA PHE A 106 -1.07 -9.01 8.42
C PHE A 106 -1.80 -9.05 9.77
N LEU A 107 -3.01 -8.50 9.85
CA LEU A 107 -3.79 -8.42 11.08
C LEU A 107 -4.31 -9.79 11.58
N ARG A 108 -4.45 -10.77 10.69
CA ARG A 108 -4.85 -12.14 11.04
C ARG A 108 -3.68 -13.02 11.46
N ASN A 109 -2.43 -12.61 11.22
CA ASN A 109 -1.28 -13.41 11.58
C ASN A 109 -1.02 -13.32 13.10
N PRO A 110 -1.09 -14.43 13.85
CA PRO A 110 -0.90 -14.41 15.30
C PRO A 110 0.50 -13.93 15.71
N LYS A 111 1.51 -14.07 14.84
CA LYS A 111 2.87 -13.56 15.10
C LYS A 111 2.93 -12.03 15.24
N ASN A 112 1.94 -11.32 14.71
CA ASN A 112 1.86 -9.87 14.76
C ASN A 112 1.04 -9.35 15.95
N ALA A 113 0.47 -10.24 16.77
CA ALA A 113 -0.34 -9.85 17.92
C ALA A 113 0.45 -8.99 18.92
N SER A 114 1.76 -9.26 19.06
CA SER A 114 2.68 -8.51 19.94
C SER A 114 2.83 -7.03 19.60
N ILE A 115 2.41 -6.61 18.40
CA ILE A 115 2.42 -5.19 17.97
C ILE A 115 1.32 -4.40 18.67
N PHE A 116 0.21 -5.06 19.04
CA PHE A 116 -0.99 -4.42 19.58
C PHE A 116 -1.09 -4.52 21.11
N ILE A 117 0.03 -4.82 21.78
CA ILE A 117 0.14 -4.83 23.25
C ILE A 117 0.58 -3.44 23.70
N ASP A 118 0.20 -3.06 24.92
CA ASP A 118 0.67 -1.83 25.54
C ASP A 118 2.19 -1.86 25.72
N ARG A 119 2.83 -0.73 25.41
CA ARG A 119 4.29 -0.58 25.41
C ARG A 119 4.66 0.74 26.05
N HIS A 120 5.67 0.69 26.90
CA HIS A 120 6.28 1.87 27.49
C HIS A 120 7.50 2.28 26.66
N TYR A 121 7.56 3.57 26.32
CA TYR A 121 8.60 4.16 25.50
C TYR A 121 9.43 5.10 26.36
N THR A 122 10.74 4.97 26.27
CA THR A 122 11.71 5.90 26.86
C THR A 122 12.64 6.37 25.74
N ILE A 123 12.53 7.65 25.39
CA ILE A 123 13.28 8.26 24.29
C ILE A 123 14.31 9.23 24.87
N THR A 124 15.57 8.94 24.62
CA THR A 124 16.70 9.79 25.01
C THR A 124 17.37 10.41 23.77
N ASP A 125 18.40 11.23 24.00
CA ASP A 125 19.21 11.78 22.91
C ASP A 125 19.99 10.69 22.14
N GLU A 126 20.14 9.50 22.70
CA GLU A 126 20.97 8.42 22.14
C GLU A 126 20.12 7.26 21.60
N THR A 127 19.06 6.90 22.33
CA THR A 127 18.30 5.67 22.09
C THR A 127 16.80 5.84 22.28
N ILE A 128 16.06 4.97 21.62
CA ILE A 128 14.64 4.70 21.86
C ILE A 128 14.54 3.31 22.48
N GLU A 129 14.17 3.27 23.75
CA GLU A 129 13.85 2.03 24.47
C GLU A 129 12.34 1.81 24.46
N ILE A 130 11.95 0.56 24.21
CA ILE A 130 10.57 0.10 24.19
C ILE A 130 10.48 -1.14 25.08
N THR A 131 9.66 -1.06 26.11
CA THR A 131 9.42 -2.17 27.03
C THR A 131 7.95 -2.57 27.00
N SER A 132 7.70 -3.88 27.04
CA SER A 132 6.39 -4.49 27.28
C SER A 132 6.54 -5.55 28.35
N GLU A 133 5.44 -6.14 28.80
CA GLU A 133 5.46 -7.25 29.76
C GLU A 133 6.36 -8.42 29.31
N PHE A 134 6.50 -8.62 28.00
CA PHE A 134 7.18 -9.81 27.45
C PHE A 134 8.50 -9.50 26.72
N THR A 135 8.76 -8.24 26.39
CA THR A 135 9.88 -7.87 25.51
C THR A 135 10.46 -6.51 25.86
N SER A 136 11.78 -6.39 25.85
CA SER A 136 12.48 -5.10 25.79
C SER A 136 13.22 -4.97 24.45
N SER A 137 13.26 -3.77 23.89
CA SER A 137 14.00 -3.48 22.66
C SER A 137 14.59 -2.08 22.75
N VAL A 138 15.87 -1.95 22.39
CA VAL A 138 16.59 -0.68 22.40
C VAL A 138 17.11 -0.41 20.99
N TYR A 139 16.81 0.77 20.46
CA TYR A 139 17.24 1.22 19.14
C TYR A 139 18.04 2.51 19.25
N ALA A 140 19.27 2.52 18.74
CA ALA A 140 20.03 3.76 18.61
C ALA A 140 19.49 4.59 17.43
N TRP A 141 19.51 5.91 17.53
CA TRP A 141 19.03 6.82 16.46
C TRP A 141 19.55 6.49 15.04
N PRO A 142 20.84 6.13 14.84
CA PRO A 142 21.36 5.76 13.52
C PRO A 142 20.72 4.50 12.91
N SER A 143 19.99 3.71 13.70
CA SER A 143 19.31 2.49 13.22
C SER A 143 18.07 2.82 12.38
N PHE A 144 17.54 4.03 12.48
CA PHE A 144 16.39 4.46 11.72
C PHE A 144 16.83 5.03 10.37
N ILE A 145 16.14 4.64 9.31
CA ILE A 145 16.47 5.01 7.93
C ILE A 145 15.50 6.03 7.33
N GLU A 146 14.29 6.12 7.86
CA GLU A 146 13.21 6.95 7.32
C GLU A 146 12.24 7.31 8.43
N VAL A 147 11.73 8.55 8.38
CA VAL A 147 10.64 9.00 9.26
C VAL A 147 9.47 9.45 8.42
N VAL A 148 8.30 8.93 8.75
CA VAL A 148 7.04 9.29 8.10
C VAL A 148 6.10 9.83 9.15
N GLU A 149 5.76 11.10 9.01
CA GLU A 149 4.80 11.76 9.89
C GLU A 149 3.45 11.91 9.18
N THR A 150 2.39 11.72 9.94
CA THR A 150 0.99 12.00 9.58
C THR A 150 0.39 12.89 10.67
N ASP A 151 -0.82 13.43 10.47
CA ASP A 151 -1.49 14.26 11.48
C ASP A 151 -1.64 13.55 12.84
N VAL A 152 -1.78 12.21 12.83
CA VAL A 152 -2.10 11.40 14.01
C VAL A 152 -0.90 10.64 14.57
N ALA A 153 0.09 10.32 13.73
CA ALA A 153 1.17 9.42 14.11
C ALA A 153 2.50 9.72 13.41
N ILE A 154 3.59 9.33 14.06
CA ILE A 154 4.97 9.35 13.55
C ILE A 154 5.44 7.90 13.43
N GLY A 155 5.86 7.48 12.25
CA GLY A 155 6.45 6.17 11.99
C GLY A 155 7.96 6.28 11.79
N LEU A 156 8.74 5.65 12.67
CA LEU A 156 10.19 5.55 12.56
C LEU A 156 10.54 4.18 11.95
N PHE A 157 11.10 4.17 10.75
CA PHE A 157 11.43 2.93 10.04
C PHE A 157 12.87 2.54 10.32
N ILE A 158 13.06 1.30 10.78
CA ILE A 158 14.38 0.68 10.93
C ILE A 158 14.80 0.05 9.59
N ASN A 159 13.83 -0.51 8.87
CA ASN A 159 14.00 -1.05 7.53
C ASN A 159 12.66 -1.00 6.78
N SER A 160 12.59 -1.58 5.58
CA SER A 160 11.38 -1.57 4.76
C SER A 160 10.17 -2.31 5.36
N SER A 161 10.38 -3.15 6.37
CA SER A 161 9.36 -4.01 6.99
C SER A 161 9.08 -3.71 8.47
N THR A 162 9.98 -3.01 9.14
CA THR A 162 9.91 -2.75 10.59
C THR A 162 9.75 -1.26 10.82
N VAL A 163 8.60 -0.90 11.39
CA VAL A 163 8.25 0.48 11.75
C VAL A 163 7.85 0.54 13.22
N LEU A 164 8.37 1.55 13.90
CA LEU A 164 7.97 1.95 15.23
C LEU A 164 6.96 3.10 15.07
N LEU A 165 5.71 2.83 15.40
CA LEU A 165 4.62 3.79 15.27
C LEU A 165 4.39 4.49 16.61
N ILE A 166 4.47 5.81 16.64
CA ILE A 166 4.22 6.67 17.80
C ILE A 166 2.96 7.49 17.52
N LEU A 167 1.95 7.35 18.37
CA LEU A 167 0.71 8.12 18.27
C LEU A 167 0.91 9.48 18.94
N LYS A 168 0.64 10.57 18.20
CA LYS A 168 0.82 11.94 18.69
C LYS A 168 -0.11 12.26 19.86
N GLN A 169 -1.30 11.67 19.89
CA GLN A 169 -2.28 11.85 20.97
C GLN A 169 -1.79 11.33 22.34
N ASN A 170 -0.77 10.46 22.35
CA ASN A 170 -0.20 9.90 23.57
C ASN A 170 0.96 10.75 24.11
N LEU A 171 1.31 11.84 23.42
CA LEU A 171 2.36 12.78 23.80
C LEU A 171 1.74 14.12 24.18
N MET A 172 2.29 14.73 25.23
CA MET A 172 2.03 16.14 25.54
C MET A 172 2.68 17.04 24.48
N SER A 173 2.14 18.25 24.24
CA SER A 173 2.66 19.15 23.20
C SER A 173 4.18 19.39 23.31
N TYR A 174 4.69 19.60 24.53
CA TYR A 174 6.13 19.78 24.75
C TYR A 174 6.95 18.52 24.45
N GLN A 175 6.40 17.33 24.69
CA GLN A 175 7.08 16.06 24.38
C GLN A 175 7.12 15.84 22.88
N LEU A 176 6.06 16.22 22.18
CA LEU A 176 5.99 16.15 20.72
C LEU A 176 7.00 17.09 20.07
N GLU A 177 7.14 18.33 20.55
CA GLU A 177 8.16 19.26 20.09
C GLU A 177 9.59 18.74 20.34
N GLN A 178 9.85 18.17 21.51
CA GLN A 178 11.14 17.54 21.82
C GLN A 178 11.44 16.36 20.90
N LEU A 179 10.46 15.49 20.67
CA LEU A 179 10.59 14.34 19.77
C LEU A 179 10.86 14.80 18.33
N GLN A 180 10.13 15.80 17.84
CA GLN A 180 10.35 16.38 16.51
C GLN A 180 11.75 16.97 16.40
N SER A 181 12.20 17.71 17.41
CA SER A 181 13.57 18.27 17.46
C SER A 181 14.64 17.18 17.36
N ALA A 182 14.47 16.07 18.10
CA ALA A 182 15.38 14.93 18.01
C ALA A 182 15.35 14.26 16.62
N ILE A 183 14.16 14.07 16.05
CA ILE A 183 14.00 13.55 14.69
C ILE A 183 14.70 14.45 13.67
N TYR A 184 14.53 15.77 13.74
CA TYR A 184 15.21 16.71 12.83
C TYR A 184 16.72 16.66 12.99
N LYS A 185 17.23 16.55 14.23
CA LYS A 185 18.66 16.43 14.51
C LYS A 185 19.28 15.18 13.89
N HIS A 186 18.59 14.04 13.95
CA HIS A 186 19.15 12.75 13.54
C HIS A 186 18.76 12.30 12.13
N LEU A 187 17.61 12.72 11.61
CA LEU A 187 16.95 12.13 10.43
C LEU A 187 16.33 13.17 9.48
N SER A 188 16.67 14.45 9.58
CA SER A 188 16.09 15.53 8.73
C SER A 188 16.14 15.25 7.23
N ALA A 189 17.21 14.61 6.73
CA ALA A 189 17.34 14.27 5.31
C ALA A 189 16.34 13.20 4.83
N HIS A 190 15.72 12.44 5.74
CA HIS A 190 14.83 11.32 5.45
C HIS A 190 13.45 11.48 6.10
N TYR A 191 13.03 12.73 6.31
CA TYR A 191 11.75 13.08 6.90
C TYR A 191 10.68 13.33 5.83
N ILE A 192 9.52 12.68 5.98
CA ILE A 192 8.40 12.75 5.03
C ILE A 192 7.12 13.06 5.80
N TYR A 193 6.42 14.13 5.42
CA TYR A 193 5.08 14.44 5.93
C TYR A 193 4.00 13.96 4.96
N LEU A 194 2.97 13.29 5.50
CA LEU A 194 1.81 12.75 4.78
C LEU A 194 0.51 13.31 5.36
N ASP A 195 -0.12 14.20 4.60
CA ASP A 195 -1.48 14.69 4.82
C ASP A 195 -2.53 13.56 4.80
#